data_AF-Q09315-F1
#
_entry.id   AF-Q09315-F1
#
_cell.length_a   1.000
_cell.length_b   1.000
_cell.length_c   1.000
_cell.angle_alpha   90.00
_cell.angle_beta   90.00
_cell.angle_gamma   90.00
#
_symmetry.space_group_name_H-M   'P 1'
#
loop_
_entity.id
_entity.type
_entity.pdbx_description
1 polymer ?
#
loop_
_entity_poly.entity_id
_entity_poly.type
_entity_poly.pdbx_seq_one_letter_code
_entity_poly.pdbx_strand_id
1 'polypeptide(L)'
;MSNKVARRLGKCLFVSGRRFESRQSILQLRTETLTDTPLSATLDQSQFSMFKAAEIVNAAAACAEAECIEQLKKTDVVPLLMNYLLGEEQILVADPTAVAAKLRKMVVGGAGKTVVISDFDYTLSRFANEQGERLSTTHGVFDDNVMRLKPELGQKFVDLKNKYYPIEFSPNLTMEEKIPHMEKWWGTSHSLIVNEKFSKNTIEDFVRQSRIVFKDGAEDFIEALDAHNIPLVIFSAGIGNIIEYFLQQKLGAIPRNTHFISNMILFDEDDNACAFSEPLIHTFCKNSSVIQKETSFFHDIAGRVNVILLGDSMGDIHMDVGVERDGPTLKVGYYNGSLDDTAALQHYEEVYDIVLIHDPTLNVAQKIVDIINSSH
;
A
#
# COMPACT_ATOMS: atom_id res chain seq x y z
N MET A 1 19.16 28.46 -16.23
CA MET A 1 19.84 28.45 -14.91
C MET A 1 20.06 27.01 -14.41
N SER A 2 20.54 26.08 -15.25
CA SER A 2 20.57 24.65 -14.92
C SER A 2 21.99 24.14 -14.64
N ASN A 3 22.61 24.61 -13.55
CA ASN A 3 23.95 24.14 -13.16
C ASN A 3 24.15 24.01 -11.64
N LYS A 4 23.06 23.79 -10.89
CA LYS A 4 23.11 23.72 -9.41
C LYS A 4 22.60 22.43 -8.76
N VAL A 5 22.11 21.44 -9.52
CA VAL A 5 21.66 20.16 -8.91
C VAL A 5 22.75 19.07 -8.94
N ALA A 6 23.77 19.17 -9.80
CA ALA A 6 24.80 18.14 -9.94
C ALA A 6 25.95 18.16 -8.90
N ARG A 7 25.77 18.74 -7.71
CA ARG A 7 26.84 18.80 -6.68
C ARG A 7 26.33 18.56 -5.27
N ARG A 8 25.83 17.35 -4.96
CA ARG A 8 25.66 16.93 -3.55
C ARG A 8 25.45 15.44 -3.28
N LEU A 9 26.22 14.52 -3.87
CA LEU A 9 26.21 13.10 -3.43
C LEU A 9 27.63 12.51 -3.27
N GLY A 10 28.52 13.31 -2.71
CA GLY A 10 29.79 12.83 -2.18
C GLY A 10 29.72 12.68 -0.67
N LYS A 11 29.90 11.44 -0.19
CA LYS A 11 30.24 11.02 1.18
C LYS A 11 29.08 10.84 2.18
N CYS A 12 28.53 9.65 2.22
CA CYS A 12 28.26 8.96 3.49
C CYS A 12 28.72 7.50 3.39
N LEU A 13 30.01 7.30 3.70
CA LEU A 13 30.58 5.97 3.96
C LEU A 13 30.39 5.67 5.45
N PHE A 14 29.61 4.63 5.73
CA PHE A 14 29.62 3.77 6.91
C PHE A 14 29.74 4.43 8.30
N VAL A 15 28.62 4.51 9.01
CA VAL A 15 28.63 4.66 10.48
C VAL A 15 27.89 3.48 11.11
N SER A 16 28.60 2.82 12.03
CA SER A 16 28.17 1.83 13.02
C SER A 16 28.11 0.36 12.59
N GLY A 17 29.28 -0.27 12.66
CA GLY A 17 29.36 -1.69 12.96
C GLY A 17 28.81 -1.97 14.36
N ARG A 18 27.73 -2.74 14.44
CA ARG A 18 27.39 -3.56 15.62
C ARG A 18 26.94 -4.93 15.14
N ARG A 19 27.71 -5.93 15.54
CA ARG A 19 27.45 -7.35 15.34
C ARG A 19 26.29 -7.75 16.24
N PHE A 20 25.15 -8.13 15.66
CA PHE A 20 24.02 -8.70 16.40
C PHE A 20 24.37 -10.17 16.75
N GLU A 21 24.64 -10.44 18.03
CA GLU A 21 24.70 -11.80 18.55
C GLU A 21 23.27 -12.28 18.83
N SER A 22 22.75 -13.15 17.96
CA SER A 22 21.49 -13.85 18.22
C SER A 22 21.71 -14.91 19.29
N ARG A 23 21.19 -14.64 20.50
CA ARG A 23 20.95 -15.66 21.51
C ARG A 23 19.78 -16.54 21.03
N GLN A 24 20.06 -17.70 20.46
CA GLN A 24 19.08 -18.78 20.43
C GLN A 24 19.59 -19.98 21.22
N SER A 25 18.82 -20.22 22.27
CA SER A 25 18.87 -21.25 23.29
C SER A 25 19.09 -22.66 22.74
N ILE A 26 20.10 -23.32 23.29
CA ILE A 26 20.34 -24.75 23.22
C ILE A 26 19.12 -25.47 23.83
N LEU A 27 18.27 -26.04 22.97
CA LEU A 27 17.21 -26.95 23.40
C LEU A 27 17.86 -28.30 23.72
N GLN A 28 18.22 -28.52 24.99
CA GLN A 28 18.59 -29.83 25.50
C GLN A 28 17.34 -30.72 25.53
N LEU A 29 17.16 -31.54 24.49
CA LEU A 29 16.22 -32.66 24.53
C LEU A 29 16.75 -33.70 25.53
N ARG A 30 16.23 -33.65 26.75
CA ARG A 30 16.26 -34.75 27.72
C ARG A 30 15.26 -35.80 27.25
N THR A 31 15.75 -36.90 26.68
CA THR A 31 14.96 -38.12 26.55
C THR A 31 15.02 -38.89 27.86
N GLU A 32 13.92 -38.83 28.61
CA GLU A 32 13.68 -39.60 29.82
C GLU A 32 13.63 -41.10 29.51
N THR A 33 14.30 -41.86 30.35
CA THR A 33 14.37 -43.31 30.37
C THR A 33 13.05 -43.86 30.92
N LEU A 34 12.19 -44.39 30.05
CA LEU A 34 11.05 -45.21 30.46
C LEU A 34 11.41 -46.69 30.39
N THR A 35 11.50 -47.22 31.61
CA THR A 35 11.64 -48.60 32.09
C THR A 35 11.13 -49.72 31.19
N ASP A 36 12.00 -50.72 31.06
CA ASP A 36 11.76 -52.05 30.51
C ASP A 36 10.60 -52.77 31.20
N THR A 37 9.66 -53.30 30.42
CA THR A 37 8.97 -54.54 30.77
C THR A 37 8.64 -55.32 29.50
N PRO A 38 8.99 -56.62 29.41
CA PRO A 38 9.10 -57.29 28.12
C PRO A 38 7.78 -57.98 27.77
N LEU A 39 7.21 -57.63 26.61
CA LEU A 39 6.19 -58.42 25.96
C LEU A 39 6.69 -58.89 24.60
N SER A 40 7.13 -60.14 24.62
CA SER A 40 7.08 -61.12 23.55
C SER A 40 5.96 -60.85 22.54
N ALA A 41 6.32 -60.42 21.33
CA ALA A 41 5.78 -60.97 20.08
C ALA A 41 6.75 -60.57 18.97
N THR A 42 7.33 -61.59 18.34
CA THR A 42 8.18 -61.52 17.17
C THR A 42 7.44 -60.85 16.00
N LEU A 43 7.51 -59.52 15.94
CA LEU A 43 7.39 -58.79 14.68
C LEU A 43 8.82 -58.57 14.18
N ASP A 44 9.07 -59.03 12.97
CA ASP A 44 10.32 -58.93 12.24
C ASP A 44 10.79 -57.47 12.17
N GLN A 45 11.66 -57.08 13.11
CA GLN A 45 12.25 -55.74 13.19
C GLN A 45 13.33 -55.51 12.13
N SER A 46 13.58 -56.45 11.21
CA SER A 46 14.63 -56.31 10.19
C SER A 46 14.33 -55.25 9.12
N GLN A 47 13.15 -54.63 9.11
CA GLN A 47 12.83 -53.57 8.14
C GLN A 47 12.94 -52.13 8.63
N PHE A 48 13.25 -51.88 9.91
CA PHE A 48 13.62 -50.53 10.34
C PHE A 48 15.13 -50.38 10.34
N SER A 49 15.70 -50.16 9.14
CA SER A 49 17.04 -49.60 8.97
C SER A 49 17.08 -48.26 9.71
N MET A 50 17.63 -48.27 10.93
CA MET A 50 17.92 -47.06 11.69
C MET A 50 19.06 -46.34 10.96
N PHE A 51 18.75 -45.32 10.16
CA PHE A 51 19.77 -44.47 9.53
C PHE A 51 20.71 -43.95 10.62
N LYS A 52 22.02 -43.94 10.34
CA LYS A 52 22.99 -43.41 11.30
C LYS A 52 22.68 -41.93 11.50
N ALA A 53 22.75 -41.42 12.73
CA ALA A 53 22.48 -40.02 13.03
C ALA A 53 23.27 -39.05 12.12
N ALA A 54 24.49 -39.41 11.72
CA ALA A 54 25.30 -38.64 10.76
C ALA A 54 24.69 -38.57 9.35
N GLU A 55 24.06 -39.63 8.86
CA GLU A 55 23.37 -39.66 7.56
C GLU A 55 22.14 -38.74 7.59
N ILE A 56 21.39 -38.74 8.69
CA ILE A 56 20.25 -37.84 8.91
C ILE A 56 20.71 -36.38 8.93
N VAL A 57 21.79 -36.07 9.65
CA VAL A 57 22.36 -34.71 9.72
C VAL A 57 22.87 -34.23 8.36
N ASN A 58 23.58 -35.10 7.62
CA ASN A 58 24.10 -34.75 6.29
C ASN A 58 22.97 -34.56 5.27
N ALA A 59 21.94 -35.40 5.31
CA ALA A 59 20.75 -35.24 4.47
C ALA A 59 20.03 -33.92 4.78
N ALA A 60 19.85 -33.58 6.06
CA ALA A 60 19.25 -32.31 6.46
C ALA A 60 20.08 -31.09 6.00
N ALA A 61 21.41 -31.15 6.10
CA ALA A 61 22.30 -30.09 5.63
C ALA A 61 22.23 -29.93 4.10
N ALA A 62 22.25 -31.04 3.35
CA ALA A 62 22.13 -31.01 1.89
C ALA A 62 20.76 -30.50 1.43
N CYS A 63 19.67 -30.88 2.12
CA CYS A 63 18.34 -30.32 1.87
C CYS A 63 18.31 -28.81 2.13
N ALA A 64 18.86 -28.35 3.26
CA ALA A 64 18.93 -26.92 3.57
C ALA A 64 19.77 -26.12 2.57
N GLU A 65 20.88 -26.69 2.08
CA GLU A 65 21.72 -26.08 1.04
C GLU A 65 20.97 -25.99 -0.31
N ALA A 66 20.29 -27.07 -0.71
CA ALA A 66 19.50 -27.09 -1.93
C ALA A 66 18.34 -26.07 -1.89
N GLU A 67 17.63 -25.99 -0.76
CA GLU A 67 16.60 -24.99 -0.51
C GLU A 67 17.17 -23.57 -0.60
N CYS A 68 18.33 -23.31 0.02
CA CYS A 68 19.01 -22.01 -0.04
C CYS A 68 19.37 -21.61 -1.48
N ILE A 69 19.91 -22.54 -2.27
CA ILE A 69 20.25 -22.31 -3.68
C ILE A 69 19.00 -22.02 -4.51
N GLU A 70 17.90 -22.73 -4.28
CA GLU A 70 16.64 -22.48 -4.97
C GLU A 70 16.09 -21.08 -4.66
N GLN A 71 16.13 -20.66 -3.39
CA GLN A 71 15.71 -19.33 -3.00
C GLN A 71 16.59 -18.23 -3.61
N LEU A 72 17.91 -18.45 -3.68
CA LEU A 72 18.81 -17.50 -4.33
C LEU A 72 18.43 -17.29 -5.80
N LYS A 73 18.20 -18.38 -6.55
CA LYS A 73 17.78 -18.33 -7.97
C LYS A 73 16.48 -17.56 -8.17
N LYS A 74 15.49 -17.76 -7.30
CA LYS A 74 14.23 -17.00 -7.34
C LYS A 74 14.50 -15.49 -7.23
N THR A 75 15.44 -15.10 -6.39
CA THR A 75 15.76 -13.68 -6.17
C THR A 75 16.72 -13.04 -7.17
N ASP A 76 17.12 -13.74 -8.25
CA ASP A 76 18.03 -13.20 -9.27
C ASP A 76 17.41 -12.06 -10.10
N VAL A 77 16.09 -11.94 -10.08
CA VAL A 77 15.35 -10.82 -10.69
C VAL A 77 15.48 -9.51 -9.90
N VAL A 78 15.79 -9.57 -8.59
CA VAL A 78 15.87 -8.38 -7.73
C VAL A 78 16.99 -7.42 -8.15
N PRO A 79 18.24 -7.87 -8.42
CA PRO A 79 19.28 -7.00 -8.96
C PRO A 79 18.89 -6.22 -10.22
N LEU A 80 18.12 -6.83 -11.13
CA LEU A 80 17.67 -6.17 -12.36
C LEU A 80 16.69 -5.04 -12.05
N LEU A 81 15.71 -5.29 -11.16
CA LEU A 81 14.79 -4.24 -10.71
C LEU A 81 15.53 -3.12 -9.98
N MET A 82 16.49 -3.46 -9.11
CA MET A 82 17.28 -2.45 -8.40
C MET A 82 18.11 -1.59 -9.36
N ASN A 83 18.70 -2.18 -10.41
CA ASN A 83 19.42 -1.40 -11.43
C ASN A 83 18.49 -0.43 -12.17
N TYR A 84 17.26 -0.84 -12.45
CA TYR A 84 16.24 0.05 -13.01
C TYR A 84 15.91 1.19 -12.04
N LEU A 85 15.56 0.88 -10.78
CA LEU A 85 15.18 1.89 -9.78
C LEU A 85 16.29 2.91 -9.52
N LEU A 86 17.55 2.48 -9.50
CA LEU A 86 18.72 3.34 -9.27
C LEU A 86 19.21 4.07 -10.52
N GLY A 87 18.72 3.69 -11.70
CA GLY A 87 19.10 4.27 -12.99
C GLY A 87 18.24 5.45 -13.42
N GLU A 88 17.05 5.61 -12.84
CA GLU A 88 16.08 6.66 -13.20
C GLU A 88 16.21 7.88 -12.28
N GLU A 89 16.41 9.07 -12.85
CA GLU A 89 16.63 10.31 -12.06
C GLU A 89 15.40 10.74 -11.23
N GLN A 90 14.20 10.33 -11.63
CA GLN A 90 12.94 10.65 -10.96
C GLN A 90 12.58 9.65 -9.85
N ILE A 91 13.43 8.64 -9.62
CA ILE A 91 13.23 7.62 -8.59
C ILE A 91 14.31 7.80 -7.51
N LEU A 92 13.88 8.10 -6.29
CA LEU A 92 14.77 8.13 -5.13
C LEU A 92 14.56 6.86 -4.32
N VAL A 93 15.66 6.15 -4.02
CA VAL A 93 15.63 4.95 -3.18
C VAL A 93 16.39 5.27 -1.89
N ALA A 94 15.67 5.40 -0.78
CA ALA A 94 16.21 5.91 0.48
C ALA A 94 17.36 5.06 1.04
N ASP A 95 17.14 3.74 1.11
CA ASP A 95 18.17 2.75 1.45
C ASP A 95 18.12 1.59 0.44
N PRO A 96 18.94 1.62 -0.62
CA PRO A 96 18.96 0.59 -1.64
C PRO A 96 19.21 -0.82 -1.09
N THR A 97 19.95 -0.95 0.01
CA THR A 97 20.25 -2.25 0.64
C THR A 97 19.01 -2.79 1.35
N ALA A 98 18.33 -1.95 2.13
CA ALA A 98 17.09 -2.33 2.80
C ALA A 98 15.98 -2.65 1.79
N VAL A 99 15.83 -1.84 0.74
CA VAL A 99 14.86 -2.08 -0.33
C VAL A 99 15.11 -3.41 -1.03
N ALA A 100 16.35 -3.69 -1.44
CA ALA A 100 16.70 -4.97 -2.03
C ALA A 100 16.38 -6.15 -1.09
N ALA A 101 16.66 -6.02 0.21
CA ALA A 101 16.35 -7.05 1.19
C ALA A 101 14.83 -7.28 1.36
N LYS A 102 14.01 -6.22 1.33
CA LYS A 102 12.55 -6.32 1.34
C LYS A 102 12.05 -7.04 0.08
N LEU A 103 12.49 -6.62 -1.10
CA LEU A 103 12.11 -7.24 -2.37
C LEU A 103 12.47 -8.73 -2.41
N ARG A 104 13.66 -9.14 -1.93
CA ARG A 104 14.03 -10.57 -1.83
C ARG A 104 13.05 -11.36 -0.99
N LYS A 105 12.68 -10.86 0.21
CA LYS A 105 11.69 -11.53 1.06
C LYS A 105 10.32 -11.64 0.40
N MET A 106 9.91 -10.60 -0.33
CA MET A 106 8.64 -10.59 -1.07
C MET A 106 8.63 -11.61 -2.19
N VAL A 107 9.71 -11.69 -2.99
CA VAL A 107 9.87 -12.68 -4.06
C VAL A 107 9.87 -14.10 -3.51
N VAL A 108 10.57 -14.36 -2.40
CA VAL A 108 10.56 -15.68 -1.73
C VAL A 108 9.17 -16.06 -1.22
N GLY A 109 8.39 -15.08 -0.76
CA GLY A 109 7.03 -15.31 -0.28
C GLY A 109 5.98 -15.45 -1.40
N GLY A 110 6.23 -14.85 -2.56
CA GLY A 110 5.32 -14.87 -3.71
C GLY A 110 4.01 -14.10 -3.50
N ALA A 111 3.12 -14.16 -4.50
CA ALA A 111 1.79 -13.56 -4.45
C ALA A 111 0.97 -14.00 -3.24
N GLY A 112 1.01 -15.28 -2.89
CA GLY A 112 0.24 -15.86 -1.79
C GLY A 112 0.59 -15.30 -0.40
N LYS A 113 1.73 -14.60 -0.27
CA LYS A 113 2.13 -13.91 0.96
C LYS A 113 2.04 -12.39 0.86
N THR A 114 1.57 -11.86 -0.27
CA THR A 114 1.61 -10.42 -0.58
C THR A 114 0.21 -9.82 -0.62
N VAL A 115 0.07 -8.62 -0.06
CA VAL A 115 -1.09 -7.74 -0.17
C VAL A 115 -0.64 -6.36 -0.64
N VAL A 116 -1.44 -5.70 -1.46
CA VAL A 116 -1.25 -4.30 -1.84
C VAL A 116 -2.23 -3.44 -1.05
N ILE A 117 -1.73 -2.41 -0.37
CA ILE A 117 -2.55 -1.39 0.27
C ILE A 117 -2.25 -0.06 -0.40
N SER A 118 -3.26 0.56 -1.01
CA SER A 118 -3.07 1.76 -1.81
C SER A 118 -4.05 2.84 -1.40
N ASP A 119 -3.59 4.08 -1.34
CA ASP A 119 -4.51 5.20 -1.49
C ASP A 119 -5.03 5.27 -2.94
N PHE A 120 -6.12 6.01 -3.16
CA PHE A 120 -6.69 6.23 -4.48
C PHE A 120 -6.33 7.61 -5.06
N ASP A 121 -6.70 8.69 -4.38
CA ASP A 121 -6.57 10.04 -4.91
C ASP A 121 -5.10 10.41 -5.08
N TYR A 122 -4.68 10.75 -6.30
CA TYR A 122 -3.30 11.12 -6.63
C TYR A 122 -2.25 10.01 -6.44
N THR A 123 -2.69 8.80 -6.08
CA THR A 123 -1.90 7.56 -5.99
C THR A 123 -2.26 6.57 -7.10
N LEU A 124 -3.50 6.05 -7.14
CA LEU A 124 -3.99 5.27 -8.29
C LEU A 124 -4.52 6.20 -9.39
N SER A 125 -5.13 7.32 -9.00
CA SER A 125 -5.46 8.41 -9.91
C SER A 125 -4.29 9.38 -10.09
N ARG A 126 -4.26 10.09 -11.22
CA ARG A 126 -3.23 11.09 -11.50
C ARG A 126 -3.46 12.36 -10.70
N PHE A 127 -2.37 12.98 -10.29
CA PHE A 127 -2.38 14.30 -9.69
C PHE A 127 -2.67 15.43 -10.68
N ALA A 128 -2.03 15.39 -11.86
CA ALA A 128 -2.15 16.42 -12.89
C ALA A 128 -2.21 15.81 -14.29
N ASN A 129 -2.76 16.57 -15.24
CA ASN A 129 -2.69 16.25 -16.66
C ASN A 129 -1.35 16.70 -17.27
N GLU A 130 -1.19 16.47 -18.57
CA GLU A 130 0.00 16.80 -19.35
C GLU A 130 0.27 18.32 -19.41
N GLN A 131 -0.74 19.16 -19.13
CA GLN A 131 -0.62 20.61 -19.05
C GLN A 131 -0.24 21.10 -17.64
N GLY A 132 -0.09 20.19 -16.67
CA GLY A 132 0.18 20.52 -15.26
C GLY A 132 -1.05 21.00 -14.50
N GLU A 133 -2.25 20.88 -15.08
CA GLU A 133 -3.49 21.20 -14.40
C GLU A 133 -3.86 20.06 -13.45
N ARG A 134 -4.19 20.43 -12.21
CA ARG A 134 -4.59 19.46 -11.19
C ARG A 134 -5.89 18.76 -11.58
N LEU A 135 -5.89 17.44 -11.46
CA LEU A 135 -7.04 16.57 -11.73
C LEU A 135 -7.93 16.39 -10.48
N SER A 136 -9.13 15.88 -10.71
CA SER A 136 -10.12 15.75 -9.64
C SER A 136 -9.72 14.67 -8.63
N THR A 137 -9.96 14.95 -7.35
CA THR A 137 -10.09 13.92 -6.32
C THR A 137 -11.51 13.37 -6.29
N THR A 138 -11.76 12.34 -5.49
CA THR A 138 -13.11 11.81 -5.23
C THR A 138 -14.09 12.86 -4.71
N HIS A 139 -13.68 13.74 -3.78
CA HIS A 139 -14.49 14.90 -3.37
C HIS A 139 -14.60 15.96 -4.46
N GLY A 140 -13.54 16.14 -5.24
CA GLY A 140 -13.50 17.11 -6.35
C GLY A 140 -14.51 16.82 -7.47
N VAL A 141 -15.09 15.61 -7.51
CA VAL A 141 -16.22 15.27 -8.40
C VAL A 141 -17.43 16.18 -8.19
N PHE A 142 -17.64 16.68 -6.97
CA PHE A 142 -18.72 17.60 -6.65
C PHE A 142 -18.40 19.05 -7.04
N ASP A 143 -17.13 19.47 -7.09
CA ASP A 143 -16.74 20.87 -7.29
C ASP A 143 -17.37 21.46 -8.57
N ASP A 144 -16.95 20.96 -9.75
CA ASP A 144 -17.36 21.52 -11.05
C ASP A 144 -18.83 21.19 -11.38
N ASN A 145 -19.28 19.98 -11.02
CA ASN A 145 -20.63 19.50 -11.32
C ASN A 145 -21.70 20.22 -10.49
N VAL A 146 -21.47 20.39 -9.19
CA VAL A 146 -22.39 21.10 -8.31
C VAL A 146 -22.34 22.59 -8.58
N MET A 147 -21.18 23.18 -8.87
CA MET A 147 -21.10 24.59 -9.29
C MET A 147 -21.98 24.87 -10.50
N ARG A 148 -21.99 23.97 -11.49
CA ARG A 148 -22.82 24.11 -12.70
C ARG A 148 -24.31 23.94 -12.42
N LEU A 149 -24.69 22.96 -11.60
CA LEU A 149 -26.10 22.60 -11.38
C LEU A 149 -26.77 23.43 -10.26
N LYS A 150 -26.01 23.79 -9.23
CA LYS A 150 -26.44 24.48 -8.01
C LYS A 150 -25.36 25.46 -7.55
N PRO A 151 -25.20 26.63 -8.21
CA PRO A 151 -24.09 27.55 -7.95
C PRO A 151 -23.92 27.96 -6.48
N GLU A 152 -25.01 28.18 -5.75
CA GLU A 152 -24.94 28.53 -4.32
C GLU A 152 -24.36 27.39 -3.47
N LEU A 153 -24.69 26.14 -3.78
CA LEU A 153 -24.13 24.98 -3.10
C LEU A 153 -22.68 24.73 -3.54
N GLY A 154 -22.39 24.85 -4.84
CA GLY A 154 -21.05 24.75 -5.38
C GLY A 154 -20.10 25.75 -4.72
N GLN A 155 -20.55 26.99 -4.51
CA GLN A 155 -19.78 28.01 -3.81
C GLN A 155 -19.43 27.60 -2.38
N LYS A 156 -20.32 26.90 -1.67
CA LYS A 156 -20.02 26.38 -0.31
C LYS A 156 -18.88 25.36 -0.33
N PHE A 157 -18.84 24.45 -1.31
CA PHE A 157 -17.72 23.51 -1.45
C PHE A 157 -16.40 24.25 -1.75
N VAL A 158 -16.43 25.23 -2.65
CA VAL A 158 -15.27 26.09 -2.96
C VAL A 158 -14.78 26.86 -1.72
N ASP A 159 -15.69 27.43 -0.93
CA ASP A 159 -15.34 28.17 0.29
C ASP A 159 -14.71 27.25 1.36
N LEU A 160 -15.24 26.03 1.52
CA LEU A 160 -14.64 25.02 2.40
C LEU A 160 -13.21 24.69 1.94
N LYS A 161 -13.02 24.41 0.65
CA LYS A 161 -11.70 24.09 0.06
C LYS A 161 -10.70 25.23 0.25
N ASN A 162 -11.10 26.46 -0.08
CA ASN A 162 -10.25 27.65 0.07
C ASN A 162 -9.81 27.87 1.52
N LYS A 163 -10.68 27.53 2.49
CA LYS A 163 -10.39 27.68 3.92
C LYS A 163 -9.46 26.58 4.46
N TYR A 164 -9.74 25.31 4.14
CA TYR A 164 -9.12 24.18 4.83
C TYR A 164 -7.96 23.54 4.08
N TYR A 165 -7.92 23.64 2.74
CA TYR A 165 -6.81 23.09 1.96
C TYR A 165 -5.43 23.65 2.38
N PRO A 166 -5.27 24.97 2.62
CA PRO A 166 -3.98 25.49 3.11
C PRO A 166 -3.58 24.98 4.50
N ILE A 167 -4.56 24.58 5.32
CA ILE A 167 -4.33 24.07 6.69
C ILE A 167 -3.77 22.65 6.64
N GLU A 168 -4.32 21.80 5.78
CA GLU A 168 -3.87 20.41 5.57
C GLU A 168 -2.36 20.34 5.29
N PHE A 169 -1.90 21.18 4.36
CA PHE A 169 -0.50 21.21 3.92
C PHE A 169 0.37 22.22 4.68
N SER A 170 -0.15 22.88 5.72
CA SER A 170 0.62 23.88 6.46
C SER A 170 1.84 23.27 7.15
N PRO A 171 3.08 23.74 6.91
CA PRO A 171 4.25 23.28 7.65
C PRO A 171 4.33 23.88 9.08
N ASN A 172 3.49 24.87 9.38
CA ASN A 172 3.51 25.60 10.65
C ASN A 172 2.54 25.02 11.69
N LEU A 173 1.77 24.00 11.33
CA LEU A 173 0.81 23.34 12.22
C LEU A 173 1.24 21.90 12.42
N THR A 174 1.16 21.44 13.67
CA THR A 174 1.32 20.04 14.01
C THR A 174 0.15 19.20 13.48
N MET A 175 0.33 17.88 13.40
CA MET A 175 -0.76 16.97 13.03
C MET A 175 -1.95 17.09 13.99
N GLU A 176 -1.69 17.22 15.29
CA GLU A 176 -2.73 17.38 16.32
C GLU A 176 -3.56 18.65 16.10
N GLU A 177 -2.93 19.77 15.73
CA GLU A 177 -3.63 21.01 15.41
C GLU A 177 -4.44 20.92 14.11
N LYS A 178 -4.00 20.12 13.14
CA LYS A 178 -4.69 19.96 11.85
C LYS A 178 -5.93 19.07 11.93
N ILE A 179 -5.92 18.04 12.78
CA ILE A 179 -7.01 17.03 12.86
C ILE A 179 -8.40 17.67 13.02
N PRO A 180 -8.67 18.57 13.99
CA PRO A 180 -10.00 19.16 14.16
C PRO A 180 -10.47 19.97 12.94
N HIS A 181 -9.53 20.55 12.18
CA HIS A 181 -9.85 21.24 10.95
C HIS A 181 -10.25 20.29 9.83
N MET A 182 -9.59 19.14 9.70
CA MET A 182 -9.94 18.12 8.72
C MET A 182 -11.30 17.48 9.03
N GLU A 183 -11.56 17.16 10.31
CA GLU A 183 -12.87 16.68 10.76
C GLU A 183 -13.97 17.69 10.43
N LYS A 184 -13.74 18.98 10.72
CA LYS A 184 -14.71 20.02 10.41
C LYS A 184 -14.93 20.20 8.92
N TRP A 185 -13.85 20.16 8.13
CA TRP A 185 -13.93 20.31 6.67
C TRP A 185 -14.78 19.20 6.06
N TRP A 186 -14.35 17.95 6.26
CA TRP A 186 -14.98 16.81 5.62
C TRP A 186 -16.37 16.55 6.18
N GLY A 187 -16.58 16.66 7.49
CA GLY A 187 -17.92 16.55 8.08
C GLY A 187 -18.89 17.60 7.55
N THR A 188 -18.43 18.84 7.31
CA THR A 188 -19.29 19.87 6.68
C THR A 188 -19.55 19.56 5.21
N SER A 189 -18.52 19.13 4.46
CA SER A 189 -18.65 18.73 3.05
C SER A 189 -19.65 17.57 2.88
N HIS A 190 -19.52 16.52 3.69
CA HIS A 190 -20.44 15.38 3.74
C HIS A 190 -21.86 15.80 4.09
N SER A 191 -22.03 16.70 5.07
CA SER A 191 -23.34 17.25 5.42
C SER A 191 -23.99 18.01 4.25
N LEU A 192 -23.21 18.73 3.43
CA LEU A 192 -23.74 19.42 2.25
C LEU A 192 -24.26 18.41 1.20
N ILE A 193 -23.53 17.31 0.98
CA ILE A 193 -23.93 16.23 0.06
C ILE A 193 -25.23 15.57 0.55
N VAL A 194 -25.30 15.20 1.83
CA VAL A 194 -26.48 14.56 2.44
C VAL A 194 -27.69 15.48 2.46
N ASN A 195 -27.52 16.74 2.86
CA ASN A 195 -28.64 17.70 2.92
C ASN A 195 -29.23 17.98 1.54
N GLU A 196 -28.40 17.94 0.50
CA GLU A 196 -28.86 18.11 -0.88
C GLU A 196 -29.53 16.84 -1.43
N LYS A 197 -29.34 15.69 -0.79
CA LYS A 197 -29.93 14.41 -1.20
C LYS A 197 -29.60 14.07 -2.66
N PHE A 198 -28.33 14.18 -3.05
CA PHE A 198 -27.92 13.75 -4.39
C PHE A 198 -28.29 12.29 -4.60
N SER A 199 -29.00 12.00 -5.69
CA SER A 199 -29.34 10.62 -6.06
C SER A 199 -28.08 9.87 -6.49
N LYS A 200 -28.08 8.55 -6.31
CA LYS A 200 -27.03 7.65 -6.78
C LYS A 200 -26.71 7.86 -8.26
N ASN A 201 -27.73 7.94 -9.11
CA ASN A 201 -27.55 8.20 -10.54
C ASN A 201 -26.88 9.56 -10.81
N THR A 202 -27.26 10.60 -10.08
CA THR A 202 -26.60 11.92 -10.19
C THR A 202 -25.11 11.83 -9.83
N ILE A 203 -24.77 11.07 -8.80
CA ILE A 203 -23.38 10.88 -8.38
C ILE A 203 -22.61 10.09 -9.44
N GLU A 204 -23.16 9.01 -9.97
CA GLU A 204 -22.55 8.25 -11.08
C GLU A 204 -22.28 9.12 -12.32
N ASP A 205 -23.22 10.01 -12.65
CA ASP A 205 -23.06 10.98 -13.73
C ASP A 205 -21.97 12.02 -13.42
N PHE A 206 -21.85 12.45 -12.17
CA PHE A 206 -20.75 13.33 -11.76
C PHE A 206 -19.40 12.65 -11.95
N VAL A 207 -19.28 11.37 -11.59
CA VAL A 207 -18.06 10.58 -11.82
C VAL A 207 -17.72 10.53 -13.30
N ARG A 208 -18.71 10.25 -14.16
CA ARG A 208 -18.54 10.19 -15.62
C ARG A 208 -18.07 11.50 -16.23
N GLN A 209 -18.50 12.63 -15.64
CA GLN A 209 -18.17 13.99 -16.08
C GLN A 209 -16.94 14.57 -15.37
N SER A 210 -16.38 13.85 -14.40
CA SER A 210 -15.25 14.31 -13.60
C SER A 210 -13.95 14.32 -14.39
N ARG A 211 -12.93 14.97 -13.83
CA ARG A 211 -11.55 14.91 -14.33
C ARG A 211 -10.71 13.91 -13.53
N ILE A 212 -11.31 12.86 -12.97
CA ILE A 212 -10.53 11.75 -12.41
C ILE A 212 -9.96 10.96 -13.60
N VAL A 213 -8.64 10.75 -13.58
CA VAL A 213 -7.93 9.96 -14.59
C VAL A 213 -7.00 9.00 -13.85
N PHE A 214 -6.94 7.75 -14.29
CA PHE A 214 -5.99 6.78 -13.75
C PHE A 214 -4.54 7.16 -14.10
N LYS A 215 -3.59 6.81 -13.23
CA LYS A 215 -2.18 6.74 -13.64
C LYS A 215 -2.01 5.79 -14.82
N ASP A 216 -1.04 6.05 -15.69
CA ASP A 216 -0.72 5.14 -16.79
C ASP A 216 -0.39 3.75 -16.25
N GLY A 217 -1.02 2.71 -16.83
CA GLY A 217 -0.89 1.32 -16.39
C GLY A 217 -1.71 0.94 -15.16
N ALA A 218 -2.60 1.80 -14.64
CA ALA A 218 -3.43 1.45 -13.48
C ALA A 218 -4.40 0.30 -13.75
N GLU A 219 -4.99 0.26 -14.95
CA GLU A 219 -5.90 -0.81 -15.36
C GLU A 219 -5.16 -2.15 -15.38
N ASP A 220 -4.04 -2.22 -16.13
CA ASP A 220 -3.15 -3.39 -16.18
C ASP A 220 -2.68 -3.83 -14.79
N PHE A 221 -2.34 -2.86 -13.92
CA PHE A 221 -1.90 -3.15 -12.55
C PHE A 221 -2.99 -3.80 -11.72
N ILE A 222 -4.20 -3.24 -11.73
CA ILE A 222 -5.33 -3.79 -10.98
C ILE A 222 -5.71 -5.18 -11.50
N GLU A 223 -5.73 -5.37 -12.82
CA GLU A 223 -6.00 -6.67 -13.44
C GLU A 223 -4.91 -7.71 -13.14
N ALA A 224 -3.64 -7.31 -13.14
CA ALA A 224 -2.53 -8.18 -12.77
C ALA A 224 -2.66 -8.66 -11.32
N LEU A 225 -3.04 -7.78 -10.39
CA LEU A 225 -3.28 -8.19 -9.00
C LEU A 225 -4.38 -9.24 -8.89
N ASP A 226 -5.47 -9.10 -9.64
CA ASP A 226 -6.56 -10.08 -9.67
C ASP A 226 -6.11 -11.42 -10.26
N ALA A 227 -5.42 -11.37 -11.41
CA ALA A 227 -4.88 -12.56 -12.08
C ALA A 227 -3.91 -13.35 -11.19
N HIS A 228 -3.19 -12.67 -10.30
CA HIS A 228 -2.25 -13.28 -9.35
C HIS A 228 -2.85 -13.54 -7.97
N ASN A 229 -4.16 -13.28 -7.78
CA ASN A 229 -4.85 -13.42 -6.49
C ASN A 229 -4.12 -12.66 -5.35
N ILE A 230 -3.68 -11.44 -5.63
CA ILE A 230 -3.10 -10.51 -4.67
C ILE A 230 -4.19 -9.50 -4.28
N PRO A 231 -4.66 -9.45 -3.03
CA PRO A 231 -5.66 -8.50 -2.59
C PRO A 231 -5.16 -7.07 -2.73
N LEU A 232 -6.02 -6.24 -3.28
CA LEU A 232 -5.86 -4.80 -3.36
C LEU A 232 -6.80 -4.17 -2.34
N VAL A 233 -6.25 -3.57 -1.29
CA VAL A 233 -7.01 -2.77 -0.33
C VAL A 233 -6.84 -1.31 -0.69
N ILE A 234 -7.89 -0.69 -1.24
CA ILE A 234 -7.95 0.75 -1.48
C ILE A 234 -8.35 1.44 -0.18
N PHE A 235 -7.39 2.04 0.50
CA PHE A 235 -7.59 2.75 1.76
C PHE A 235 -7.46 4.27 1.54
N SER A 236 -8.61 4.91 1.34
CA SER A 236 -8.68 6.31 0.97
C SER A 236 -9.47 7.15 1.97
N ALA A 237 -9.02 8.39 2.19
CA ALA A 237 -9.80 9.42 2.88
C ALA A 237 -10.87 10.02 1.97
N GLY A 238 -10.88 9.65 0.69
CA GLY A 238 -11.88 10.02 -0.29
C GLY A 238 -13.26 9.39 -0.04
N ILE A 239 -14.12 9.52 -1.05
CA ILE A 239 -15.48 8.96 -1.05
C ILE A 239 -15.47 7.61 -1.78
N GLY A 240 -15.78 6.52 -1.07
CA GLY A 240 -15.66 5.16 -1.61
C GLY A 240 -16.58 4.85 -2.78
N ASN A 241 -17.83 5.29 -2.74
CA ASN A 241 -18.76 5.07 -3.86
C ASN A 241 -18.28 5.73 -5.16
N ILE A 242 -17.58 6.87 -5.06
CA ILE A 242 -16.97 7.52 -6.22
C ILE A 242 -15.87 6.64 -6.81
N ILE A 243 -15.05 6.02 -5.96
CA ILE A 243 -14.03 5.07 -6.38
C ILE A 243 -14.70 3.85 -7.04
N GLU A 244 -15.71 3.26 -6.41
CA GLU A 244 -16.45 2.11 -6.95
C GLU A 244 -17.01 2.41 -8.35
N TYR A 245 -17.72 3.55 -8.51
CA TYR A 245 -18.28 3.95 -9.78
C TYR A 245 -17.20 4.24 -10.81
N PHE A 246 -16.09 4.86 -10.41
CA PHE A 246 -14.98 5.13 -11.32
C PHE A 246 -14.34 3.83 -11.82
N LEU A 247 -14.04 2.89 -10.92
CA LEU A 247 -13.49 1.57 -11.27
C LEU A 247 -14.45 0.80 -12.17
N GLN A 248 -15.74 0.77 -11.84
CA GLN A 248 -16.77 0.13 -12.65
C GLN A 248 -16.85 0.72 -14.07
N GLN A 249 -16.73 2.05 -14.20
CA GLN A 249 -16.75 2.74 -15.49
C GLN A 249 -15.49 2.50 -16.32
N LYS A 250 -14.33 2.28 -15.69
CA LYS A 250 -13.05 2.05 -16.38
C LYS A 250 -12.78 0.58 -16.71
N LEU A 251 -12.99 -0.30 -15.74
CA LEU A 251 -12.68 -1.73 -15.85
C LEU A 251 -13.89 -2.58 -16.30
N GLY A 252 -15.10 -2.00 -16.33
CA GLY A 252 -16.34 -2.72 -16.62
C GLY A 252 -16.85 -3.63 -15.50
N ALA A 253 -16.00 -3.99 -14.54
CA ALA A 253 -16.34 -4.62 -13.28
C ALA A 253 -15.24 -4.35 -12.25
N ILE A 254 -15.58 -4.26 -10.97
CA ILE A 254 -14.59 -4.23 -9.89
C ILE A 254 -14.06 -5.66 -9.68
N PRO A 255 -12.73 -5.89 -9.75
CA PRO A 255 -12.15 -7.20 -9.50
C PRO A 255 -12.41 -7.72 -8.08
N ARG A 256 -12.53 -9.04 -7.91
CA ARG A 256 -13.01 -9.64 -6.66
C ARG A 256 -12.02 -9.54 -5.51
N ASN A 257 -10.73 -9.44 -5.84
CA ASN A 257 -9.64 -9.21 -4.90
C ASN A 257 -9.53 -7.75 -4.43
N THR A 258 -10.43 -6.85 -4.87
CA THR A 258 -10.39 -5.43 -4.52
C THR A 258 -11.33 -5.14 -3.35
N HIS A 259 -10.80 -4.49 -2.32
CA HIS A 259 -11.51 -4.12 -1.10
C HIS A 259 -11.35 -2.63 -0.82
N PHE A 260 -12.35 -2.02 -0.18
CA PHE A 260 -12.38 -0.57 0.06
C PHE A 260 -12.47 -0.25 1.54
N ILE A 261 -11.69 0.76 1.95
CA ILE A 261 -11.78 1.41 3.25
C ILE A 261 -11.79 2.90 2.99
N SER A 262 -12.95 3.51 3.10
CA SER A 262 -13.14 4.92 2.76
C SER A 262 -14.48 5.44 3.29
N ASN A 263 -14.73 6.74 3.13
CA ASN A 263 -16.01 7.32 3.50
C ASN A 263 -17.09 6.88 2.49
N MET A 264 -18.00 6.02 2.92
CA MET A 264 -19.11 5.53 2.08
C MET A 264 -20.34 6.42 2.26
N ILE A 265 -20.92 6.87 1.15
CA ILE A 265 -22.27 7.42 1.10
C ILE A 265 -23.26 6.28 1.34
N LEU A 266 -24.15 6.49 2.31
CA LEU A 266 -25.29 5.61 2.56
C LEU A 266 -26.50 6.21 1.83
N PHE A 267 -27.22 5.35 1.12
CA PHE A 267 -28.40 5.73 0.34
C PHE A 267 -29.68 5.24 1.04
N ASP A 268 -30.75 6.02 0.94
CA ASP A 268 -32.08 5.62 1.38
C ASP A 268 -32.79 4.69 0.36
N GLU A 269 -34.04 4.32 0.63
CA GLU A 269 -34.85 3.45 -0.22
C GLU A 269 -35.12 4.02 -1.63
N ASP A 270 -34.99 5.34 -1.78
CA ASP A 270 -35.18 6.07 -3.04
C ASP A 270 -33.82 6.37 -3.74
N ASP A 271 -32.75 5.68 -3.34
CA ASP A 271 -31.38 5.86 -3.84
C ASP A 271 -30.82 7.30 -3.65
N ASN A 272 -31.26 8.03 -2.61
CA ASN A 272 -30.72 9.36 -2.29
C ASN A 272 -29.73 9.32 -1.13
N ALA A 273 -28.65 10.11 -1.23
CA ALA A 273 -27.65 10.23 -0.17
C ALA A 273 -28.30 10.70 1.14
N CYS A 274 -28.26 9.87 2.18
CA CYS A 274 -28.93 10.11 3.45
C CYS A 274 -27.97 10.15 4.66
N ALA A 275 -26.78 9.57 4.54
CA ALA A 275 -25.73 9.62 5.55
C ALA A 275 -24.36 9.29 4.94
N PHE A 276 -23.31 9.40 5.75
CA PHE A 276 -21.99 8.82 5.48
C PHE A 276 -21.68 7.75 6.52
N SER A 277 -20.84 6.77 6.16
CA SER A 277 -20.30 5.79 7.09
C SER A 277 -19.44 6.45 8.16
N GLU A 278 -19.51 5.93 9.38
CA GLU A 278 -18.68 6.35 10.50
C GLU A 278 -17.70 5.23 10.91
N PRO A 279 -16.51 5.56 11.45
CA PRO A 279 -16.01 6.91 11.68
C PRO A 279 -15.56 7.62 10.39
N LEU A 280 -15.64 8.95 10.36
CA LEU A 280 -15.02 9.78 9.33
C LEU A 280 -13.53 9.44 9.16
N ILE A 281 -13.12 9.18 7.91
CA ILE A 281 -11.73 8.97 7.51
C ILE A 281 -11.19 10.25 6.87
N HIS A 282 -10.08 10.76 7.38
CA HIS A 282 -9.34 11.90 6.84
C HIS A 282 -7.85 11.57 6.74
N THR A 283 -7.07 12.41 6.07
CA THR A 283 -5.65 12.21 5.77
C THR A 283 -4.83 11.77 6.99
N PHE A 284 -5.06 12.36 8.17
CA PHE A 284 -4.31 12.03 9.40
C PHE A 284 -4.85 10.87 10.27
N CYS A 285 -5.92 10.16 9.88
CA CYS A 285 -6.46 9.04 10.67
C CYS A 285 -6.46 7.69 9.93
N LYS A 286 -5.75 7.59 8.80
CA LYS A 286 -5.53 6.34 8.08
C LYS A 286 -4.60 5.40 8.87
N ASN A 287 -5.15 4.50 9.66
CA ASN A 287 -4.39 3.47 10.35
C ASN A 287 -5.09 2.10 10.28
N SER A 288 -4.33 1.01 10.42
CA SER A 288 -4.88 -0.33 10.21
C SER A 288 -5.86 -0.81 11.27
N SER A 289 -6.06 -0.07 12.37
CA SER A 289 -7.15 -0.39 13.30
C SER A 289 -8.52 -0.33 12.62
N VAL A 290 -8.64 0.41 11.51
CA VAL A 290 -9.80 0.39 10.61
C VAL A 290 -9.83 -0.93 9.83
N ILE A 291 -8.72 -1.33 9.20
CA ILE A 291 -8.59 -2.61 8.47
C ILE A 291 -8.99 -3.81 9.36
N GLN A 292 -8.53 -3.84 10.60
CA GLN A 292 -8.83 -4.95 11.52
C GLN A 292 -10.30 -5.05 11.92
N LYS A 293 -11.02 -3.93 11.91
CA LYS A 293 -12.45 -3.89 12.19
C LYS A 293 -13.28 -4.33 11.00
N GLU A 294 -12.72 -4.29 9.79
CA GLU A 294 -13.37 -4.75 8.58
C GLU A 294 -13.34 -6.28 8.47
N THR A 295 -14.36 -6.91 9.05
CA THR A 295 -14.52 -8.37 9.04
C THR A 295 -14.75 -8.94 7.64
N SER A 296 -15.18 -8.13 6.68
CA SER A 296 -15.65 -8.57 5.36
C SER A 296 -14.54 -9.20 4.51
N PHE A 297 -13.30 -8.70 4.59
CA PHE A 297 -12.17 -9.19 3.80
C PHE A 297 -10.95 -9.58 4.63
N PHE A 298 -11.08 -9.62 5.97
CA PHE A 298 -9.99 -10.06 6.86
C PHE A 298 -9.42 -11.44 6.46
N HIS A 299 -10.28 -12.34 5.99
CA HIS A 299 -9.89 -13.67 5.54
C HIS A 299 -9.04 -13.67 4.25
N ASP A 300 -9.25 -12.70 3.37
CA ASP A 300 -8.48 -12.56 2.11
C ASP A 300 -7.07 -12.05 2.38
N ILE A 301 -6.88 -11.24 3.43
CA ILE A 301 -5.58 -10.70 3.85
C ILE A 301 -4.88 -11.56 4.91
N ALA A 302 -5.58 -12.49 5.55
CA ALA A 302 -5.04 -13.35 6.59
C ALA A 302 -3.84 -14.18 6.06
N GLY A 303 -2.71 -14.11 6.78
CA GLY A 303 -1.50 -14.83 6.40
C GLY A 303 -0.67 -14.18 5.27
N ARG A 304 -1.11 -13.04 4.71
CA ARG A 304 -0.34 -12.23 3.76
C ARG A 304 0.58 -11.28 4.51
N VAL A 305 1.79 -11.76 4.77
CA VAL A 305 2.78 -11.09 5.63
C VAL A 305 3.53 -9.95 4.95
N ASN A 306 3.59 -9.93 3.63
CA ASN A 306 4.29 -8.91 2.84
C ASN A 306 3.31 -7.81 2.39
N VAL A 307 3.69 -6.54 2.54
CA VAL A 307 2.86 -5.40 2.11
C VAL A 307 3.58 -4.55 1.09
N ILE A 308 2.93 -4.29 -0.03
CA ILE A 308 3.29 -3.17 -0.90
C ILE A 308 2.33 -2.03 -0.54
N LEU A 309 2.86 -0.94 -0.01
CA LEU A 309 2.10 0.24 0.39
C LEU A 309 2.33 1.34 -0.63
N LEU A 310 1.26 1.83 -1.25
CA LEU A 310 1.28 2.93 -2.22
C LEU A 310 0.54 4.13 -1.64
N GLY A 311 1.16 5.30 -1.67
CA GLY A 311 0.54 6.53 -1.18
C GLY A 311 1.20 7.78 -1.71
N ASP A 312 0.53 8.91 -1.61
CA ASP A 312 1.05 10.20 -2.04
C ASP A 312 1.20 11.19 -0.88
N SER A 313 0.77 10.84 0.34
CA SER A 313 0.76 11.74 1.49
C SER A 313 1.48 11.17 2.72
N MET A 314 1.73 12.01 3.73
CA MET A 314 2.27 11.56 5.02
C MET A 314 1.27 10.76 5.86
N GLY A 315 -0.02 10.81 5.53
CA GLY A 315 -1.02 9.98 6.19
C GLY A 315 -0.94 8.51 5.78
N ASP A 316 -0.52 8.26 4.55
CA ASP A 316 -0.58 6.93 3.93
C ASP A 316 0.47 5.97 4.49
N ILE A 317 1.59 6.48 4.99
CA ILE A 317 2.66 5.66 5.58
C ILE A 317 2.21 4.86 6.80
N HIS A 318 1.02 5.15 7.33
CA HIS A 318 0.44 4.50 8.51
C HIS A 318 -0.67 3.48 8.16
N MET A 319 -0.99 3.28 6.88
CA MET A 319 -2.03 2.33 6.46
C MET A 319 -1.73 0.88 6.84
N ASP A 320 -0.44 0.52 7.04
CA ASP A 320 -0.03 -0.80 7.50
C ASP A 320 0.05 -0.96 9.04
N VAL A 321 0.01 0.14 9.80
CA VAL A 321 0.25 0.18 11.25
C VAL A 321 -0.88 -0.47 12.03
N GLY A 322 -0.61 -1.63 12.63
CA GLY A 322 -1.51 -2.37 13.53
C GLY A 322 -1.72 -3.82 13.11
N VAL A 323 -1.53 -4.18 11.84
CA VAL A 323 -1.57 -5.59 11.39
C VAL A 323 -0.28 -6.28 11.83
N GLU A 324 -0.35 -7.12 12.87
CA GLU A 324 0.77 -7.97 13.27
C GLU A 324 1.17 -8.89 12.09
N ARG A 325 2.39 -8.70 11.59
CA ARG A 325 2.93 -9.47 10.47
C ARG A 325 4.45 -9.61 10.61
N ASP A 326 4.97 -10.78 10.25
CA ASP A 326 6.41 -11.08 10.28
C ASP A 326 7.13 -10.71 8.97
N GLY A 327 6.42 -10.15 7.99
CA GLY A 327 6.95 -9.78 6.68
C GLY A 327 7.23 -8.29 6.53
N PRO A 328 8.01 -7.89 5.51
CA PRO A 328 8.30 -6.49 5.23
C PRO A 328 7.09 -5.73 4.67
N THR A 329 7.02 -4.45 5.02
CA THR A 329 6.30 -3.43 4.24
C THR A 329 7.29 -2.69 3.35
N LEU A 330 7.03 -2.66 2.04
CA LEU A 330 7.71 -1.81 1.06
C LEU A 330 6.80 -0.61 0.77
N LYS A 331 7.25 0.59 1.13
CA LYS A 331 6.49 1.83 0.97
C LYS A 331 6.95 2.59 -0.26
N VAL A 332 6.06 2.77 -1.23
CA VAL A 332 6.30 3.54 -2.46
C VAL A 332 5.48 4.82 -2.39
N GLY A 333 6.17 5.95 -2.36
CA GLY A 333 5.58 7.29 -2.23
C GLY A 333 5.56 8.03 -3.55
N TYR A 334 4.40 8.52 -3.96
CA TYR A 334 4.27 9.44 -5.09
C TYR A 334 4.45 10.88 -4.62
N TYR A 335 5.57 11.50 -5.00
CA TYR A 335 5.81 12.90 -4.68
C TYR A 335 5.20 13.80 -5.75
N ASN A 336 4.04 14.38 -5.44
CA ASN A 336 3.31 15.32 -6.29
C ASN A 336 3.60 16.80 -5.96
N GLY A 337 4.48 17.06 -4.98
CA GLY A 337 4.76 18.39 -4.43
C GLY A 337 5.69 19.26 -5.29
N SER A 338 5.95 20.49 -4.84
CA SER A 338 6.89 21.39 -5.52
C SER A 338 8.33 20.93 -5.31
N LEU A 339 9.16 20.96 -6.36
CA LEU A 339 10.60 20.68 -6.24
C LEU A 339 11.39 21.83 -5.59
N ASP A 340 10.78 23.01 -5.46
CA ASP A 340 11.36 24.13 -4.73
C ASP A 340 11.27 23.93 -3.20
N ASP A 341 10.33 23.09 -2.73
CA ASP A 341 10.22 22.70 -1.33
C ASP A 341 11.07 21.46 -1.04
N THR A 342 12.37 21.68 -0.89
CA THR A 342 13.33 20.60 -0.62
C THR A 342 13.07 19.90 0.72
N ALA A 343 12.44 20.59 1.68
CA ALA A 343 12.14 20.00 2.99
C ALA A 343 11.01 18.97 2.89
N ALA A 344 9.97 19.27 2.09
CA ALA A 344 8.92 18.31 1.81
C ALA A 344 9.46 17.05 1.13
N LEU A 345 10.26 17.19 0.07
CA LEU A 345 10.85 16.03 -0.62
C LEU A 345 11.76 15.21 0.30
N GLN A 346 12.62 15.85 1.10
CA GLN A 346 13.46 15.15 2.06
C GLN A 346 12.63 14.34 3.05
N HIS A 347 11.48 14.87 3.50
CA HIS A 347 10.61 14.13 4.41
C HIS A 347 10.03 12.87 3.76
N TYR A 348 9.75 12.88 2.45
CA TYR A 348 9.36 11.66 1.72
C TYR A 348 10.49 10.62 1.74
N GLU A 349 11.74 11.03 1.49
CA GLU A 349 12.90 10.12 1.53
C GLU A 349 13.14 9.51 2.92
N GLU A 350 12.70 10.18 3.98
CA GLU A 350 12.82 9.69 5.36
C GLU A 350 11.76 8.63 5.72
N VAL A 351 10.58 8.66 5.09
CA VAL A 351 9.42 7.82 5.48
C VAL A 351 9.02 6.77 4.44
N TYR A 352 9.34 7.00 3.17
CA TYR A 352 9.10 6.06 2.07
C TYR A 352 10.41 5.34 1.68
N ASP A 353 10.28 4.09 1.26
CA ASP A 353 11.42 3.30 0.78
C ASP A 353 11.86 3.72 -0.64
N ILE A 354 10.86 4.00 -1.48
CA ILE A 354 11.00 4.43 -2.86
C ILE A 354 10.12 5.67 -3.04
N VAL A 355 10.68 6.77 -3.52
CA VAL A 355 9.97 8.02 -3.83
C VAL A 355 9.97 8.24 -5.34
N LEU A 356 8.79 8.41 -5.91
CA LEU A 356 8.57 8.63 -7.33
C LEU A 356 8.19 10.09 -7.57
N ILE A 357 9.10 10.86 -8.16
CA ILE A 357 8.94 12.31 -8.35
C ILE A 357 8.09 12.56 -9.60
N HIS A 358 6.89 13.11 -9.40
CA HIS A 358 5.95 13.46 -10.47
C HIS A 358 5.64 12.32 -11.45
N ASP A 359 5.77 11.06 -11.01
CA ASP A 359 5.54 9.89 -11.86
C ASP A 359 4.04 9.75 -12.20
N PRO A 360 3.64 9.87 -13.48
CA PRO A 360 2.25 9.74 -13.90
C PRO A 360 1.81 8.28 -14.06
N THR A 361 2.66 7.30 -13.73
CA THR A 361 2.49 5.88 -14.04
C THR A 361 2.46 4.99 -12.79
N LEU A 362 2.03 3.74 -12.98
CA LEU A 362 2.17 2.64 -12.00
C LEU A 362 3.28 1.65 -12.38
N ASN A 363 4.21 2.04 -13.26
CA ASN A 363 5.25 1.16 -13.79
C ASN A 363 6.13 0.52 -12.71
N VAL A 364 6.51 1.29 -11.69
CA VAL A 364 7.31 0.77 -10.57
C VAL A 364 6.53 -0.26 -9.77
N ALA A 365 5.27 0.04 -9.43
CA ALA A 365 4.41 -0.88 -8.72
C ALA A 365 4.17 -2.17 -9.52
N GLN A 366 3.92 -2.06 -10.83
CA GLN A 366 3.79 -3.19 -11.74
C GLN A 366 5.05 -4.07 -11.74
N LYS A 367 6.23 -3.48 -11.92
CA LYS A 367 7.50 -4.23 -11.93
C LYS A 367 7.76 -4.95 -10.61
N ILE A 368 7.37 -4.37 -9.48
CA ILE A 368 7.47 -5.02 -8.17
C ILE A 368 6.57 -6.26 -8.12
N VAL A 369 5.32 -6.14 -8.58
CA VAL A 369 4.38 -7.28 -8.66
C VAL A 369 4.91 -8.36 -9.62
N ASP A 370 5.40 -7.97 -10.79
CA ASP A 370 5.93 -8.90 -11.80
C ASP A 370 7.07 -9.75 -11.24
N ILE A 371 8.03 -9.16 -10.52
CA ILE A 371 9.14 -9.93 -9.97
C ILE A 371 8.70 -10.89 -8.85
N ILE A 372 7.69 -10.52 -8.05
CA ILE A 372 7.12 -11.37 -7.00
C ILE A 372 6.48 -12.62 -7.62
N ASN A 373 5.96 -12.50 -8.85
CA ASN A 373 5.31 -13.60 -9.55
C ASN A 373 6.24 -14.38 -10.48
N SER A 374 7.34 -13.78 -10.95
CA SER A 374 8.30 -14.42 -11.89
C SER A 374 8.99 -15.69 -11.35
N SER A 375 8.88 -15.97 -10.05
CA SER A 375 9.60 -17.03 -9.33
C SER A 375 8.75 -18.26 -8.99
N HIS A 376 7.49 -18.28 -9.41
CA HIS A 376 6.50 -19.33 -9.15
C HIS A 376 5.79 -19.71 -10.44
#